data_AF-A0A7X7RR42-F1
#
_entry.id   AF-A0A7X7RR42-F1
#
_cell.length_a   1.000
_cell.length_b   1.000
_cell.length_c   1.000
_cell.angle_alpha   90.00
_cell.angle_beta   90.00
_cell.angle_gamma   90.00
#
_symmetry.space_group_name_H-M   'P 1'
#
loop_
_entity.id
_entity.type
_entity.pdbx_description
1 polymer ?
#
loop_
_entity_poly.entity_id
_entity_poly.type
_entity_poly.pdbx_seq_one_letter_code
_entity_poly.pdbx_strand_id
1 'polypeptide(L)'
;FRYVFEHKPRNSMLTSFSVLFAAYKGDLPYYLEGAKMLDALTGHSRVLIAECCSHAPLEEDIGRVKLPRMLRKRVGEELTVDIVSGTDFPEDLSDYDLIIQCGACMFNRKYVMSRIDCAKKQSVPMTNYGVAIAHLTGIIEHIIAP
;
A
#
# COMPACT_ATOMS: atom_id res chain seq x y z
N PHE A 1 11.05 13.04 -4.31
CA PHE A 1 12.02 11.92 -4.24
C PHE A 1 13.16 12.10 -5.24
N ARG A 2 12.89 12.10 -6.56
CA ARG A 2 13.89 12.22 -7.64
C ARG A 2 14.99 13.28 -7.40
N TYR A 3 14.59 14.52 -7.12
CA TYR A 3 15.52 15.61 -6.83
C TYR A 3 16.52 15.24 -5.71
N VAL A 4 16.05 14.72 -4.58
CA VAL A 4 16.92 14.34 -3.45
C VAL A 4 17.81 13.16 -3.81
N PHE A 5 17.29 12.17 -4.54
CA PHE A 5 18.07 11.01 -4.99
C PHE A 5 19.22 11.41 -5.94
N GLU A 6 18.98 12.35 -6.85
CA GLU A 6 19.99 12.86 -7.79
C GLU A 6 21.07 13.70 -7.10
N HIS A 7 20.78 14.31 -5.95
CA HIS A 7 21.67 15.26 -5.26
C HIS A 7 22.29 14.74 -3.95
N LYS A 8 21.89 13.56 -3.46
CA LYS A 8 22.52 12.96 -2.27
C LYS A 8 23.94 12.47 -2.59
N PRO A 9 24.84 12.36 -1.59
CA PRO A 9 26.08 11.64 -1.75
C PRO A 9 25.82 10.19 -2.22
N ARG A 10 26.68 9.66 -3.10
CA ARG A 10 26.52 8.32 -3.68
C ARG A 10 26.38 7.23 -2.61
N ASN A 11 27.16 7.34 -1.53
CA ASN A 11 27.23 6.35 -0.44
C ASN A 11 26.10 6.49 0.60
N SER A 12 25.27 7.54 0.54
CA SER A 12 24.18 7.72 1.50
C SER A 12 22.96 6.88 1.10
N MET A 13 22.36 6.18 2.05
CA MET A 13 21.07 5.54 1.85
C MET A 13 19.95 6.59 1.76
N LEU A 14 18.90 6.27 1.02
CA LEU A 14 17.70 7.10 0.92
C LEU A 14 16.47 6.24 1.14
N THR A 15 15.55 6.75 1.94
CA THR A 15 14.23 6.15 2.14
C THR A 15 13.22 7.26 2.41
N SER A 16 11.93 6.93 2.37
CA SER A 16 10.86 7.86 2.71
C SER A 16 10.34 7.61 4.11
N PHE A 17 9.74 8.64 4.73
CA PHE A 17 9.02 8.47 5.99
C PHE A 17 7.95 7.37 5.88
N SER A 18 7.22 7.31 4.76
CA SER A 18 6.17 6.31 4.55
C SER A 18 6.70 4.87 4.55
N VAL A 19 7.87 4.62 3.93
CA VAL A 19 8.49 3.28 3.93
C VAL A 19 9.07 2.93 5.31
N LEU A 20 9.70 3.88 5.99
CA LEU A 20 10.14 3.69 7.37
C LEU A 20 8.96 3.40 8.30
N PHE A 21 7.84 4.10 8.13
CA PHE A 21 6.65 3.90 8.94
C PHE A 21 5.98 2.55 8.67
N ALA A 22 6.00 2.10 7.41
CA ALA A 22 5.54 0.76 7.02
C ALA A 22 6.38 -0.34 7.69
N ALA A 23 7.71 -0.20 7.74
CA ALA A 23 8.58 -1.11 8.50
C ALA A 23 8.31 -1.06 10.01
N TYR A 24 8.17 0.16 10.56
CA TYR A 24 7.98 0.38 11.99
C TYR A 24 6.67 -0.21 12.51
N LYS A 25 5.57 -0.09 11.77
CA LYS A 25 4.23 -0.56 12.20
C LYS A 25 3.81 -1.90 11.61
N GLY A 26 4.36 -2.30 10.47
CA GLY A 26 3.94 -3.50 9.75
C GLY A 26 5.10 -4.45 9.42
N ASP A 27 4.94 -5.14 8.29
CA ASP A 27 5.87 -6.12 7.77
C ASP A 27 6.32 -5.66 6.38
N LEU A 28 7.47 -4.99 6.34
CA LEU A 28 7.96 -4.41 5.10
C LEU A 28 8.32 -5.47 4.03
N PRO A 29 9.02 -6.58 4.35
CA PRO A 29 9.21 -7.66 3.38
C PRO A 29 7.91 -8.13 2.74
N TYR A 30 6.86 -8.36 3.55
CA TYR A 30 5.55 -8.77 3.03
C TYR A 30 4.92 -7.69 2.14
N TYR A 31 5.02 -6.41 2.54
CA TYR A 31 4.51 -5.31 1.72
C TYR A 31 5.24 -5.13 0.40
N LEU A 32 6.56 -5.36 0.37
CA LEU A 32 7.38 -5.31 -0.85
C LEU A 32 7.02 -6.46 -1.78
N GLU A 33 6.79 -7.66 -1.24
CA GLU A 33 6.32 -8.81 -2.00
C GLU A 33 4.93 -8.55 -2.58
N GLY A 34 3.99 -8.08 -1.76
CA GLY A 34 2.63 -7.73 -2.21
C GLY A 34 2.62 -6.59 -3.24
N ALA A 35 3.57 -5.65 -3.18
CA ALA A 35 3.67 -4.58 -4.18
C ALA A 35 3.98 -5.10 -5.58
N LYS A 36 4.68 -6.24 -5.71
CA LYS A 36 4.95 -6.86 -7.03
C LYS A 36 3.67 -7.30 -7.73
N MET A 37 2.60 -7.59 -6.97
CA MET A 37 1.30 -7.94 -7.56
C MET A 37 0.69 -6.80 -8.36
N LEU A 38 1.07 -5.55 -8.10
CA LEU A 38 0.65 -4.39 -8.89
C LEU A 38 1.04 -4.51 -10.38
N ASP A 39 2.05 -5.32 -10.71
CA ASP A 39 2.50 -5.55 -12.08
C ASP A 39 1.68 -6.64 -12.79
N ALA A 40 0.99 -7.50 -12.02
CA ALA A 40 0.19 -8.61 -12.53
C ALA A 40 -1.32 -8.32 -12.57
N LEU A 41 -1.77 -7.17 -12.04
CA LEU A 41 -3.17 -6.78 -12.04
C LEU A 41 -3.71 -6.63 -13.47
N THR A 42 -4.96 -7.04 -13.66
CA THR A 42 -5.70 -6.94 -14.93
C THR A 42 -7.04 -6.22 -14.71
N GLY A 43 -7.77 -5.93 -15.79
CA GLY A 43 -9.12 -5.36 -15.70
C GLY A 43 -10.11 -6.23 -14.92
N HIS A 44 -9.84 -7.54 -14.80
CA HIS A 44 -10.66 -8.46 -14.02
C HIS A 44 -10.23 -8.58 -12.56
N SER A 45 -9.14 -7.91 -12.18
CA SER A 45 -8.64 -7.97 -10.81
C SER A 45 -9.46 -7.12 -9.85
N ARG A 46 -9.45 -7.53 -8.58
CA ARG A 46 -10.15 -6.85 -7.49
C ARG A 46 -9.17 -6.42 -6.40
N VAL A 47 -9.14 -5.11 -6.14
CA VAL A 47 -8.22 -4.49 -5.18
C VAL A 47 -9.00 -3.92 -4.00
N LEU A 48 -8.62 -4.30 -2.78
CA LEU A 48 -9.16 -3.71 -1.55
C LEU A 48 -8.25 -2.59 -1.04
N ILE A 49 -8.74 -1.36 -1.02
CA ILE A 49 -8.10 -0.26 -0.31
C ILE A 49 -8.66 -0.20 1.12
N ALA A 50 -7.78 -0.41 2.10
CA ALA A 50 -8.19 -0.67 3.47
C ALA A 50 -7.66 0.41 4.43
N GLU A 51 -8.53 1.33 4.83
CA GLU A 51 -8.23 2.38 5.81
C GLU A 51 -8.47 1.87 7.24
N CYS A 52 -7.59 2.25 8.18
CA CYS A 52 -7.75 1.85 9.59
C CYS A 52 -8.64 2.80 10.38
N CYS A 53 -8.70 4.08 9.99
CA CYS A 53 -9.52 5.10 10.65
C CYS A 53 -10.76 5.44 9.81
N SER A 54 -11.81 5.92 10.46
CA SER A 54 -13.10 6.29 9.87
C SER A 54 -13.27 7.80 9.69
N HIS A 55 -12.17 8.57 9.64
CA HIS A 55 -12.26 10.02 9.50
C HIS A 55 -12.83 10.42 8.14
N ALA A 56 -13.54 11.56 8.10
CA ALA A 56 -14.11 12.08 6.88
C ALA A 56 -13.00 12.34 5.84
N PRO A 57 -13.14 11.84 4.60
CA PRO A 57 -12.17 12.07 3.53
C PRO A 57 -11.99 13.56 3.26
N LEU A 58 -10.75 13.98 3.03
CA LEU A 58 -10.49 15.29 2.44
C LEU A 58 -10.67 15.21 0.92
N GLU A 59 -10.98 16.34 0.26
CA GLU A 59 -11.20 16.40 -1.21
C GLU A 59 -10.00 15.89 -2.04
N GLU A 60 -8.81 15.75 -1.44
CA GLU A 60 -7.61 15.19 -2.06
C GLU A 60 -7.13 13.86 -1.46
N ASP A 61 -8.05 13.00 -1.05
CA ASP A 61 -7.74 11.74 -0.38
C ASP A 61 -6.79 10.83 -1.20
N ILE A 62 -5.66 10.47 -0.59
CA ILE A 62 -4.66 9.58 -1.19
C ILE A 62 -5.27 8.20 -1.44
N GLY A 63 -5.96 7.64 -0.45
CA GLY A 63 -6.55 6.31 -0.50
C GLY A 63 -7.77 6.24 -1.41
N ARG A 64 -8.60 7.29 -1.43
CA ARG A 64 -9.89 7.27 -2.13
C ARG A 64 -9.89 7.87 -3.53
N VAL A 65 -8.92 8.72 -3.85
CA VAL A 65 -8.84 9.39 -5.15
C VAL A 65 -7.53 9.09 -5.86
N LYS A 66 -6.39 9.42 -5.24
CA LYS A 66 -5.09 9.36 -5.93
C LYS A 66 -4.69 7.93 -6.26
N LEU A 67 -4.80 7.01 -5.30
CA LEU A 67 -4.38 5.62 -5.49
C LEU A 67 -5.28 4.85 -6.47
N PRO A 68 -6.63 4.89 -6.39
CA PRO A 68 -7.50 4.30 -7.41
C PRO A 68 -7.19 4.82 -8.81
N ARG A 69 -6.98 6.14 -8.95
CA ARG A 69 -6.63 6.75 -10.23
C ARG A 69 -5.28 6.25 -10.75
N MET A 70 -4.27 6.10 -9.90
CA MET A 70 -2.96 5.56 -10.29
C MET A 70 -3.06 4.10 -10.75
N LEU A 71 -3.86 3.29 -10.04
CA LEU A 71 -4.11 1.89 -10.40
C LEU A 71 -4.83 1.78 -11.76
N ARG A 72 -5.94 2.51 -11.94
CA ARG A 72 -6.71 2.51 -13.20
C ARG A 72 -5.92 3.07 -14.37
N LYS A 73 -5.08 4.09 -14.16
CA LYS A 73 -4.17 4.59 -15.19
C LYS A 73 -3.21 3.51 -15.71
N ARG A 74 -2.83 2.56 -14.86
CA ARG A 74 -1.90 1.48 -15.21
C ARG A 74 -2.62 0.28 -15.82
N VAL A 75 -3.75 -0.13 -15.24
CA VAL A 75 -4.42 -1.40 -15.57
C VAL A 75 -5.59 -1.20 -16.54
N GLY A 76 -6.31 -0.09 -16.43
CA GLY A 76 -7.57 0.19 -17.14
C GLY A 76 -8.71 0.53 -16.18
N GLU A 77 -9.78 1.13 -16.72
CA GLU A 77 -10.97 1.54 -15.93
C GLU A 77 -11.82 0.37 -15.44
N GLU A 78 -11.66 -0.83 -16.02
CA GLU A 78 -12.37 -2.05 -15.62
C GLU A 78 -11.94 -2.58 -14.25
N LEU A 79 -10.77 -2.16 -13.75
CA LEU A 79 -10.25 -2.58 -12.45
C LEU A 79 -11.24 -2.26 -11.33
N THR A 80 -11.64 -3.31 -10.62
CA THR A 80 -12.52 -3.18 -9.44
C THR A 80 -11.70 -2.75 -8.24
N VAL A 81 -12.09 -1.64 -7.62
CA VAL A 81 -11.43 -1.08 -6.44
C VAL A 81 -12.48 -0.86 -5.36
N ASP A 82 -12.43 -1.68 -4.33
CA ASP A 82 -13.27 -1.56 -3.13
C ASP A 82 -12.53 -0.76 -2.07
N ILE A 83 -13.26 0.07 -1.32
CA ILE A 83 -12.68 0.92 -0.29
C ILE A 83 -13.43 0.73 1.01
N VAL A 84 -12.71 0.36 2.07
CA VAL A 84 -13.26 0.17 3.41
C VAL A 84 -12.50 1.02 4.42
N SER A 85 -13.15 1.37 5.53
CA SER A 85 -12.54 2.19 6.57
C SER A 85 -12.93 1.74 7.97
N GLY A 86 -12.06 2.00 8.95
CA GLY A 86 -12.35 1.69 10.34
C GLY A 86 -12.51 0.18 10.59
N THR A 87 -13.65 -0.21 11.14
CA THR A 87 -13.99 -1.59 11.49
C THR A 87 -14.47 -2.41 10.30
N ASP A 88 -14.65 -1.82 9.13
CA ASP A 88 -15.22 -2.47 7.95
C ASP A 88 -14.19 -3.34 7.19
N PHE A 89 -13.09 -3.74 7.84
CA PHE A 89 -12.15 -4.67 7.22
C PHE A 89 -12.79 -6.05 7.13
N PRO A 90 -12.95 -6.64 5.93
CA PRO A 90 -13.62 -7.92 5.77
C PRO A 90 -12.89 -9.05 6.50
N GLU A 91 -13.67 -10.00 7.03
CA GLU A 91 -13.13 -11.26 7.56
C GLU A 91 -12.69 -12.20 6.44
N ASP A 92 -13.47 -12.26 5.35
CA ASP A 92 -13.12 -12.99 4.13
C ASP A 92 -12.48 -12.04 3.12
N LEU A 93 -11.25 -12.37 2.73
CA LEU A 93 -10.41 -11.60 1.81
C LEU A 93 -10.19 -12.34 0.49
N SER A 94 -10.73 -13.55 0.33
CA SER A 94 -10.43 -14.46 -0.78
C SER A 94 -10.84 -13.92 -2.16
N ASP A 95 -11.79 -12.98 -2.19
CA ASP A 95 -12.25 -12.30 -3.41
C ASP A 95 -11.25 -11.26 -3.94
N TYR A 96 -10.18 -10.93 -3.20
CA TYR A 96 -9.25 -9.86 -3.58
C TYR A 96 -7.91 -10.40 -4.06
N ASP A 97 -7.42 -9.86 -5.17
CA ASP A 97 -6.08 -10.16 -5.71
C ASP A 97 -4.98 -9.36 -4.99
N LEU A 98 -5.34 -8.21 -4.41
CA LEU A 98 -4.41 -7.36 -3.69
C LEU A 98 -5.14 -6.49 -2.66
N ILE A 99 -4.56 -6.40 -1.46
CA ILE A 99 -4.96 -5.44 -0.43
C ILE A 99 -3.94 -4.32 -0.35
N ILE A 100 -4.40 -3.08 -0.30
CA ILE A 100 -3.56 -1.90 -0.06
C ILE A 100 -4.01 -1.23 1.23
N GLN A 101 -3.24 -1.45 2.31
CA GLN A 101 -3.52 -0.86 3.61
C GLN A 101 -3.00 0.58 3.70
N CYS A 102 -3.76 1.46 4.35
CA CYS A 102 -3.30 2.80 4.68
C CYS A 102 -2.06 2.79 5.61
N GLY A 103 -1.47 3.96 5.84
CA GLY A 103 -0.32 4.11 6.75
C GLY A 103 -0.59 3.74 8.22
N ALA A 104 -1.86 3.61 8.63
CA ALA A 104 -2.26 3.28 9.99
C ALA A 104 -1.69 4.22 11.08
N CYS A 105 -1.59 5.52 10.77
CA CYS A 105 -0.97 6.54 11.63
C CYS A 105 -1.56 6.58 13.06
N MET A 106 -2.87 6.35 13.19
CA MET A 106 -3.58 6.39 14.47
C MET A 106 -3.55 5.07 15.27
N PHE A 107 -2.99 3.99 14.72
CA PHE A 107 -3.07 2.65 15.31
C PHE A 107 -1.72 2.11 15.73
N ASN A 108 -1.71 1.21 16.72
CA ASN A 108 -0.50 0.57 17.20
C ASN A 108 -0.04 -0.57 16.28
N ARG A 109 1.21 -1.03 16.47
CA ARG A 109 1.79 -2.13 15.67
C ARG A 109 0.98 -3.42 15.80
N LYS A 110 0.47 -3.73 17.00
CA LYS A 110 -0.32 -4.95 17.25
C LYS A 110 -1.55 -5.03 16.33
N TYR A 111 -2.30 -3.94 16.20
CA TYR A 111 -3.48 -3.87 15.34
C TYR A 111 -3.12 -3.96 13.84
N VAL A 112 -2.04 -3.29 13.42
CA VAL A 112 -1.55 -3.39 12.05
C VAL A 112 -1.13 -4.82 11.71
N MET A 113 -0.37 -5.45 12.59
CA MET A 113 0.06 -6.84 12.40
C MET A 113 -1.12 -7.80 12.36
N SER A 114 -2.19 -7.61 13.16
CA SER A 114 -3.36 -8.50 13.09
C SER A 114 -4.06 -8.47 11.73
N ARG A 115 -4.09 -7.33 11.04
CA ARG A 115 -4.63 -7.25 9.66
C ARG A 115 -3.71 -7.95 8.66
N ILE A 116 -2.40 -7.76 8.78
CA ILE A 116 -1.40 -8.46 7.97
C ILE A 116 -1.54 -9.98 8.15
N ASP A 117 -1.64 -10.45 9.39
CA ASP A 117 -1.77 -11.87 9.72
C ASP A 117 -3.08 -12.45 9.17
N CYS A 118 -4.16 -11.67 9.15
CA CYS A 118 -5.43 -12.07 8.51
C CYS A 118 -5.23 -12.34 7.02
N ALA A 119 -4.58 -11.41 6.30
CA ALA A 119 -4.31 -11.54 4.87
C ALA A 119 -3.35 -12.71 4.58
N LYS A 120 -2.29 -12.86 5.38
CA LYS A 120 -1.34 -13.99 5.25
C LYS A 120 -2.01 -15.35 5.42
N LYS A 121 -2.91 -15.50 6.41
CA LYS A 121 -3.64 -16.76 6.63
C LYS A 121 -4.51 -17.15 5.45
N GLN A 122 -5.02 -16.17 4.71
CA GLN A 122 -5.84 -16.38 3.52
C GLN A 122 -5.02 -16.36 2.23
N SER A 123 -3.69 -16.25 2.32
CA SER A 123 -2.77 -16.14 1.18
C SER A 123 -3.09 -14.98 0.23
N VAL A 124 -3.65 -13.89 0.76
CA VAL A 124 -4.00 -12.69 -0.01
C VAL A 124 -2.87 -11.67 0.07
N PRO A 125 -2.25 -11.30 -1.06
CA PRO A 125 -1.17 -10.31 -1.08
C PRO A 125 -1.61 -8.98 -0.47
N MET A 126 -0.74 -8.39 0.34
CA MET A 126 -0.99 -7.07 0.93
C MET A 126 0.22 -6.17 0.77
N THR A 127 -0.02 -4.90 0.46
CA THR A 127 0.98 -3.84 0.50
C THR A 127 0.47 -2.63 1.30
N ASN A 128 1.29 -1.58 1.41
CA ASN A 128 0.97 -0.34 2.11
C ASN A 128 0.94 0.83 1.13
N TYR A 129 0.19 1.90 1.43
CA TYR A 129 0.14 3.13 0.61
C TYR A 129 1.53 3.63 0.20
N GLY A 130 2.44 3.75 1.16
CA GLY A 130 3.79 4.25 0.88
C GLY A 130 4.55 3.36 -0.10
N VAL A 131 4.43 2.05 0.07
CA VAL A 131 5.10 1.04 -0.76
C VAL A 131 4.46 0.94 -2.13
N ALA A 132 3.12 0.92 -2.21
CA ALA A 132 2.37 0.92 -3.47
C ALA A 132 2.65 2.16 -4.31
N ILE A 133 2.64 3.36 -3.71
CA ILE A 133 2.97 4.60 -4.41
C ILE A 133 4.43 4.57 -4.87
N ALA A 134 5.35 4.09 -4.03
CA ALA A 134 6.75 3.97 -4.41
C ALA A 134 6.96 3.02 -5.60
N HIS A 135 6.23 1.91 -5.63
CA HIS A 135 6.22 0.95 -6.75
C HIS A 135 5.65 1.58 -8.03
N LEU A 136 4.45 2.16 -7.95
CA LEU A 136 3.75 2.77 -9.07
C LEU A 136 4.47 3.99 -9.67
N THR A 137 5.35 4.63 -8.89
CA THR A 137 6.17 5.77 -9.35
C THR A 137 7.60 5.38 -9.73
N GLY A 138 7.95 4.09 -9.66
CA GLY A 138 9.27 3.57 -10.04
C GLY A 138 10.41 3.97 -9.11
N ILE A 139 10.12 4.43 -7.89
CA ILE A 139 11.16 4.85 -6.93
C ILE A 139 11.55 3.73 -5.96
N ILE A 140 10.81 2.61 -5.96
CA ILE A 140 11.01 1.54 -4.99
C ILE A 140 12.40 0.90 -5.07
N GLU A 141 12.97 0.80 -6.27
CA GLU A 141 14.33 0.29 -6.51
C GLU A 141 15.42 1.18 -5.90
N HIS A 142 15.09 2.44 -5.62
CA HIS A 142 16.00 3.43 -5.04
C HIS A 142 15.79 3.61 -3.53
N ILE A 143 14.81 2.92 -2.95
CA ILE A 143 14.53 2.96 -1.52
C ILE A 143 15.22 1.78 -0.86
N ILE A 144 16.19 2.07 -0.01
CA ILE A 144 16.85 1.06 0.82
C ILE A 144 16.14 1.05 2.16
N ALA A 145 15.53 -0.10 2.50
CA ALA A 145 15.02 -0.35 3.82
C ALA A 145 16.17 -0.79 4.74
N PRO A 146 16.27 -0.25 5.97
CA PRO A 146 17.27 -0.68 6.95
C PRO A 146 17.01 -2.10 7.47
#